data_AF-A0A3E0WHT5-F1
#
_entry.id   AF-A0A3E0WHT5-F1
#
_cell.length_a   1.000
_cell.length_b   1.000
_cell.length_c   1.000
_cell.angle_alpha   90.00
_cell.angle_beta   90.00
_cell.angle_gamma   90.00
#
_symmetry.space_group_name_H-M   'P 1'
#
loop_
_entity.id
_entity.type
_entity.pdbx_description
1 polymer ?
#
loop_
_entity_poly.entity_id
_entity_poly.type
_entity_poly.pdbx_seq_one_letter_code
_entity_poly.pdbx_strand_id
1 'polypeptide(L)'
;SGKGTTDILYANVAQSKDAAKTAGTVKINGHPVCTKASVFSKSTGNEPGRKGGVLSGTTQGQAEFLTASPNVLIEGVRAVRAHDLMVSNNQNTPPAPLMQPSGTPPPALSAGAPADIEPEPGPMRVAVKDLGGE
;
A
#
# COMPACT_ATOMS: atom_id res chain seq x y z
N SER A 1 5.23 28.09 -28.55
CA SER A 1 6.64 27.71 -28.38
C SER A 1 7.27 28.67 -27.39
N GLY A 2 7.49 28.24 -26.14
CA GLY A 2 8.00 29.11 -25.07
C GLY A 2 9.24 28.48 -24.46
N LYS A 3 10.36 29.21 -24.47
CA LYS A 3 11.70 28.88 -23.97
C LYS A 3 11.69 27.83 -22.85
N GLY A 4 12.53 26.81 -23.04
CA GLY A 4 12.66 25.63 -22.18
C GLY A 4 12.66 26.01 -20.70
N THR A 5 11.60 25.60 -20.00
CA THR A 5 11.65 25.56 -18.55
C THR A 5 12.57 24.41 -18.17
N THR A 6 13.57 24.68 -17.34
CA THR A 6 14.31 23.61 -16.67
C THR A 6 13.31 22.77 -15.90
N ASP A 7 13.30 21.47 -16.14
CA ASP A 7 12.49 20.53 -15.38
C ASP A 7 13.08 20.42 -13.97
N ILE A 8 12.56 21.24 -13.06
CA ILE A 8 12.94 21.22 -11.65
C ILE A 8 12.07 20.18 -10.95
N LEU A 9 12.73 19.20 -10.33
CA LEU A 9 12.06 18.26 -9.44
C LEU A 9 11.71 18.99 -8.14
N TYR A 10 10.42 19.17 -7.90
CA TYR A 10 9.91 19.63 -6.61
C TYR A 10 9.58 18.43 -5.72
N ALA A 11 9.91 18.55 -4.44
CA ALA A 11 9.48 17.57 -3.45
C ALA A 11 7.94 17.54 -3.39
N ASN A 12 7.40 16.34 -3.23
CA ASN A 12 5.98 16.14 -3.02
C ASN A 12 5.79 15.21 -1.82
N VAL A 13 4.85 15.55 -0.96
CA VAL A 13 4.51 14.76 0.21
C VAL A 13 3.02 14.49 0.20
N ALA A 14 2.68 13.23 0.42
CA ALA A 14 1.33 12.78 0.72
C ALA A 14 1.30 12.20 2.15
N GLN A 15 0.19 12.36 2.86
CA GLN A 15 0.09 12.00 4.27
C GLN A 15 -1.01 10.96 4.50
N SER A 16 -0.79 10.05 5.46
CA SER A 16 -1.76 9.01 5.80
C SER A 16 -3.09 9.53 6.33
N LYS A 17 -3.15 10.79 6.80
CA LYS A 17 -4.40 11.46 7.17
C LYS A 17 -5.37 11.61 5.98
N ASP A 18 -4.82 11.67 4.76
CA ASP A 18 -5.57 11.85 3.52
C ASP A 18 -5.86 10.49 2.84
N ALA A 19 -5.66 9.38 3.57
CA ALA A 19 -5.94 8.03 3.10
C ALA A 19 -7.41 7.84 2.77
N ALA A 20 -7.65 7.33 1.57
CA ALA A 20 -8.96 7.03 1.02
C ALA A 20 -8.95 5.67 0.34
N LYS A 21 -10.14 5.11 0.12
CA LYS A 21 -10.31 3.74 -0.41
C LYS A 21 -9.54 2.70 0.42
N THR A 22 -9.53 2.88 1.74
CA THR A 22 -8.94 1.96 2.70
C THR A 22 -9.85 0.76 2.94
N ALA A 23 -9.33 -0.27 3.60
CA ALA A 23 -10.08 -1.47 3.96
C ALA A 23 -11.31 -1.11 4.82
N GLY A 24 -12.42 -1.81 4.58
CA GLY A 24 -13.69 -1.56 5.28
C GLY A 24 -13.79 -2.24 6.64
N THR A 25 -13.22 -3.44 6.75
CA THR A 25 -13.38 -4.35 7.90
C THR A 25 -12.11 -4.50 8.72
N VAL A 26 -10.93 -4.34 8.10
CA VAL A 26 -9.64 -4.56 8.76
C VAL A 26 -9.07 -3.25 9.28
N LYS A 27 -8.74 -3.23 10.58
CA LYS A 27 -8.11 -2.09 11.25
C LYS A 27 -6.81 -2.51 11.92
N ILE A 28 -5.78 -1.68 11.84
CA ILE A 28 -4.52 -1.80 12.60
C ILE A 28 -4.40 -0.59 13.50
N ASN A 29 -4.19 -0.81 14.80
CA ASN A 29 -4.19 0.25 15.82
C ASN A 29 -5.42 1.15 15.77
N GLY A 30 -6.60 0.58 15.48
CA GLY A 30 -7.87 1.31 15.39
C GLY A 30 -8.09 2.09 14.08
N HIS A 31 -7.11 2.12 13.18
CA HIS A 31 -7.20 2.81 11.89
C HIS A 31 -7.43 1.84 10.73
N PRO A 32 -8.24 2.21 9.72
CA PRO A 32 -8.46 1.37 8.54
C PRO A 32 -7.16 1.21 7.74
N VAL A 33 -6.92 0.00 7.24
CA VAL A 33 -5.65 -0.33 6.60
C VAL A 33 -5.64 0.08 5.13
N CYS A 34 -4.52 0.61 4.64
CA CYS A 34 -4.33 0.83 3.21
C CYS A 34 -4.02 -0.50 2.51
N THR A 35 -4.56 -0.67 1.30
CA THR A 35 -4.22 -1.77 0.40
C THR A 35 -3.67 -1.19 -0.89
N LYS A 36 -3.27 -2.05 -1.83
CA LYS A 36 -2.78 -1.63 -3.16
C LYS A 36 -3.81 -0.79 -3.94
N ALA A 37 -5.09 -0.90 -3.62
CA ALA A 37 -6.17 -0.11 -4.22
C ALA A 37 -6.41 1.25 -3.52
N SER A 38 -5.80 1.46 -2.35
CA SER A 38 -5.91 2.70 -1.59
C SER A 38 -5.09 3.83 -2.22
N VAL A 39 -5.48 5.05 -1.89
CA VAL A 39 -4.80 6.27 -2.33
C VAL A 39 -4.64 7.23 -1.16
N PHE A 40 -3.67 8.13 -1.25
CA PHE A 40 -3.72 9.38 -0.50
C PHE A 40 -4.34 10.42 -1.40
N SER A 41 -5.54 10.88 -1.04
CA SER A 41 -6.39 11.73 -1.90
C SER A 41 -5.75 13.08 -2.25
N LYS A 42 -4.76 13.52 -1.46
CA LYS A 42 -4.04 14.77 -1.67
C LYS A 42 -2.55 14.59 -1.45
N SER A 43 -1.79 15.33 -2.24
CA SER A 43 -0.36 15.52 -2.08
C SER A 43 0.02 16.98 -2.34
N THR A 44 1.09 17.45 -1.72
CA THR A 44 1.52 18.86 -1.70
C THR A 44 3.03 19.01 -1.81
N GLY A 45 3.52 20.18 -2.22
CA GLY A 45 4.95 20.52 -2.32
C GLY A 45 5.39 20.98 -3.71
N ASN A 46 4.61 20.70 -4.76
CA ASN A 46 4.89 21.14 -6.14
C ASN A 46 4.16 22.44 -6.54
N GLU A 47 3.48 23.12 -5.61
CA GLU A 47 2.78 24.39 -5.85
C GLU A 47 3.66 25.51 -6.43
N PRO A 48 4.99 25.59 -6.16
CA PRO A 48 5.85 26.58 -6.81
C PRO A 48 5.95 26.43 -8.33
N GLY A 49 5.60 25.26 -8.89
CA GLY A 49 5.61 25.01 -10.33
C GLY A 49 4.41 25.64 -11.04
N ARG A 50 4.61 26.70 -11.83
CA ARG A 50 3.50 27.41 -12.51
C ARG A 50 2.88 26.68 -13.71
N LYS A 51 3.60 25.74 -14.33
CA LYS A 51 3.14 25.04 -15.54
C LYS A 51 2.40 23.73 -15.25
N GLY A 52 2.28 23.34 -13.98
CA GLY A 52 1.81 22.01 -13.61
C GLY A 52 2.78 20.90 -14.00
N GLY A 53 2.41 19.67 -13.67
CA GLY A 53 3.14 18.47 -14.06
C GLY A 53 3.00 18.13 -15.55
N VAL A 54 4.05 17.57 -16.16
CA VAL A 54 4.01 17.10 -17.57
C VAL A 54 2.98 15.98 -17.73
N LEU A 55 2.90 15.08 -16.76
CA LEU A 55 1.97 13.95 -16.79
C LEU A 55 0.60 14.34 -16.23
N SER A 56 0.55 15.10 -15.13
CA SER A 56 -0.71 15.37 -14.43
C SER A 56 -1.43 16.64 -14.84
N GLY A 57 -0.74 17.62 -15.44
CA GLY A 57 -1.26 18.97 -15.66
C GLY A 57 -1.52 19.77 -14.37
N THR A 58 -1.19 19.21 -13.20
CA THR A 58 -1.51 19.77 -11.88
C THR A 58 -0.27 19.94 -11.02
N THR A 59 -0.37 20.79 -9.99
CA THR A 59 0.66 20.96 -8.95
C THR A 59 0.34 20.19 -7.66
N GLN A 60 -0.86 19.62 -7.59
CA GLN A 60 -1.35 18.76 -6.51
C GLN A 60 -2.19 17.64 -7.12
N GLY A 61 -2.28 16.51 -6.43
CA GLY A 61 -3.07 15.38 -6.88
C GLY A 61 -2.96 14.21 -5.93
N GLN A 62 -3.61 13.10 -6.27
CA GLN A 62 -3.55 11.90 -5.43
C GLN A 62 -2.18 11.23 -5.50
N ALA A 63 -1.85 10.47 -4.46
CA ALA A 63 -0.73 9.53 -4.46
C ALA A 63 -1.22 8.09 -4.42
N GLU A 64 -0.59 7.24 -5.22
CA GLU A 64 -0.97 5.85 -5.47
C GLU A 64 0.20 4.92 -5.17
N PHE A 65 -0.10 3.73 -4.64
CA PHE A 65 0.91 2.70 -4.42
C PHE A 65 1.31 2.05 -5.74
N LEU A 66 2.61 1.80 -5.92
CA LEU A 66 3.20 1.04 -7.03
C LEU A 66 3.58 -0.38 -6.64
N THR A 67 4.10 -0.59 -5.43
CA THR A 67 4.37 -1.93 -4.91
C THR A 67 3.45 -2.25 -3.74
N ALA A 68 3.35 -3.54 -3.44
CA ALA A 68 2.60 -4.08 -2.32
C ALA A 68 3.18 -5.45 -1.96
N SER A 69 2.70 -6.04 -0.87
CA SER A 69 3.09 -7.38 -0.44
C SER A 69 2.88 -8.44 -1.54
N PRO A 70 3.81 -9.41 -1.69
CA PRO A 70 3.65 -10.49 -2.66
C PRO A 70 2.60 -11.53 -2.25
N ASN A 71 2.33 -11.68 -0.94
CA ASN A 71 1.56 -12.79 -0.39
C ASN A 71 0.54 -12.40 0.67
N VAL A 72 0.63 -11.22 1.28
CA VAL A 72 -0.35 -10.78 2.28
C VAL A 72 -1.47 -10.01 1.58
N LEU A 73 -2.70 -10.50 1.74
CA LEU A 73 -3.90 -9.86 1.23
C LEU A 73 -4.78 -9.39 2.40
N ILE A 74 -5.37 -8.21 2.24
CA ILE A 74 -6.38 -7.63 3.11
C ILE A 74 -7.61 -7.42 2.24
N GLU A 75 -8.71 -8.07 2.61
CA GLU A 75 -9.95 -8.05 1.81
C GLU A 75 -9.74 -8.47 0.35
N GLY A 76 -8.84 -9.44 0.12
CA GLY A 76 -8.51 -9.92 -1.23
C GLY A 76 -7.61 -8.99 -2.04
N VAL A 77 -7.16 -7.86 -1.47
CA VAL A 77 -6.25 -6.91 -2.12
C VAL A 77 -4.89 -6.93 -1.41
N ARG A 78 -3.79 -6.88 -2.16
CA ARG A 78 -2.43 -6.91 -1.58
C ARG A 78 -2.26 -5.79 -0.55
N ALA A 79 -1.75 -6.15 0.63
CA ALA A 79 -1.43 -5.20 1.69
C ALA A 79 -0.22 -4.34 1.32
N VAL A 80 -0.26 -3.05 1.65
CA VAL A 80 0.91 -2.15 1.50
C VAL A 80 1.65 -2.05 2.82
N ARG A 81 2.96 -1.84 2.75
CA ARG A 81 3.89 -1.85 3.88
C ARG A 81 4.71 -0.57 3.90
N ALA A 82 5.41 -0.34 5.01
CA ALA A 82 6.49 0.64 5.03
C ALA A 82 7.47 0.35 3.87
N HIS A 83 7.93 1.42 3.22
CA HIS A 83 8.82 1.41 2.07
C HIS A 83 8.26 0.87 0.75
N ASP A 84 6.98 0.50 0.66
CA ASP A 84 6.37 0.27 -0.65
C ASP A 84 6.38 1.57 -1.48
N LEU A 85 6.73 1.43 -2.76
CA LEU A 85 6.87 2.57 -3.66
C LEU A 85 5.51 3.21 -3.94
N MET A 86 5.51 4.52 -4.06
CA MET A 86 4.35 5.34 -4.42
C MET A 86 4.73 6.32 -5.51
N VAL A 87 3.72 6.77 -6.26
CA VAL A 87 3.81 7.93 -7.15
C VAL A 87 2.78 8.95 -6.72
N SER A 88 3.15 10.23 -6.76
CA SER A 88 2.31 11.31 -6.26
C SER A 88 1.91 12.28 -7.37
N ASN A 89 0.98 13.17 -7.03
CA ASN A 89 0.44 14.17 -7.94
C ASN A 89 -0.01 13.54 -9.27
N ASN A 90 -0.90 12.54 -9.18
CA ASN A 90 -1.43 11.82 -10.35
C ASN A 90 -0.30 11.28 -11.25
N GLN A 91 0.66 10.58 -10.66
CA GLN A 91 1.80 9.96 -11.34
C GLN A 91 2.81 10.94 -11.95
N ASN A 92 2.85 12.20 -11.49
CA ASN A 92 3.78 13.19 -11.99
C ASN A 92 5.16 13.18 -11.31
N THR A 93 5.28 12.56 -10.14
CA THR A 93 6.55 12.50 -9.42
C THR A 93 7.27 11.18 -9.69
N PRO A 94 8.62 11.17 -9.65
CA PRO A 94 9.36 9.91 -9.58
C PRO A 94 8.85 9.05 -8.42
N PRO A 95 8.90 7.70 -8.55
CA PRO A 95 8.56 6.81 -7.46
C PRO A 95 9.37 7.08 -6.19
N ALA A 96 8.68 7.18 -5.05
CA ALA A 96 9.30 7.35 -3.74
C ALA A 96 8.66 6.38 -2.73
N PRO A 97 9.43 5.85 -1.76
CA PRO A 97 8.90 4.91 -0.78
C PRO A 97 7.96 5.60 0.22
N LEU A 98 6.92 4.89 0.64
CA LEU A 98 6.12 5.25 1.81
C LEU A 98 7.02 5.27 3.05
N MET A 99 7.25 6.46 3.62
CA MET A 99 8.05 6.62 4.83
C MET A 99 7.16 6.60 6.07
N GLN A 100 7.14 5.47 6.77
CA GLN A 100 6.43 5.30 8.04
C GLN A 100 7.36 4.65 9.06
N PRO A 101 7.17 4.91 10.37
CA PRO A 101 7.88 4.18 11.41
C PRO A 101 7.66 2.68 11.22
N SER A 102 8.75 1.92 11.15
CA SER A 102 8.68 0.46 11.16
C SER A 102 8.23 -0.01 12.54
N GLY A 103 7.32 -0.98 12.58
CA GLY A 103 6.98 -1.68 13.81
C GLY A 103 8.14 -2.53 14.34
N THR A 104 8.00 -3.00 15.58
CA THR A 104 8.90 -3.98 16.16
C THR A 104 8.92 -5.24 15.28
N PRO A 105 10.09 -5.82 14.99
CA PRO A 105 10.15 -7.10 14.29
C PRO A 105 9.29 -8.14 15.01
N PRO A 106 8.55 -8.99 14.28
CA PRO A 106 7.84 -10.08 14.92
C PRO A 106 8.84 -10.96 15.67
N PRO A 107 8.47 -11.51 16.83
CA PRO A 107 9.29 -12.51 17.49
C PRO A 107 9.56 -13.67 16.53
N ALA A 108 10.73 -14.30 16.67
CA ALA A 108 11.07 -15.44 15.87
C ALA A 108 10.02 -16.53 16.06
N LEU A 109 9.45 -17.01 14.95
CA LEU A 109 8.59 -18.18 14.97
C LEU A 109 9.47 -19.40 15.28
N SER A 110 9.36 -19.93 16.49
CA SER A 110 9.80 -21.28 16.79
C SER A 110 8.76 -22.22 16.21
N ALA A 111 9.04 -22.87 15.08
CA ALA A 111 8.35 -24.10 14.76
C ALA A 111 8.70 -25.08 15.87
N GLY A 112 7.72 -25.44 16.72
CA GLY A 112 7.90 -26.59 17.60
C GLY A 112 8.31 -27.82 16.78
N ALA A 113 8.93 -28.82 17.42
CA ALA A 113 9.17 -30.07 16.73
C ALA A 113 7.82 -30.57 16.16
N PRO A 114 7.78 -31.20 14.97
CA PRO A 114 6.54 -31.71 14.40
C PRO A 114 5.79 -32.69 15.33
N ALA A 115 6.49 -33.24 16.34
CA ALA A 115 5.93 -34.09 17.38
C ALA A 115 5.13 -33.33 18.48
N ASP A 116 5.31 -32.02 18.62
CA ASP A 116 4.63 -31.19 19.64
C ASP A 116 3.40 -30.46 19.08
N ILE A 117 3.08 -30.66 17.79
CA ILE A 117 1.87 -30.13 17.16
C ILE A 117 0.76 -31.16 17.39
N GLU A 118 0.11 -31.08 18.56
CA GLU A 118 -1.16 -31.79 18.74
C GLU A 118 -2.18 -31.23 17.74
N PRO A 119 -2.87 -32.08 16.95
CA PRO A 119 -3.92 -31.60 16.06
C PRO A 119 -5.11 -31.16 16.91
N GLU A 120 -5.11 -29.90 17.32
CA GLU A 120 -6.28 -29.25 17.89
C GLU A 120 -7.41 -29.33 16.85
N PRO A 121 -8.58 -29.93 17.18
CA PRO A 121 -9.72 -29.97 16.29
C PRO A 121 -10.28 -28.56 16.13
N GLY A 122 -9.69 -27.79 15.23
CA GLY A 122 -10.14 -26.45 14.87
C GLY A 122 -11.61 -26.49 14.42
N PRO A 123 -12.41 -25.48 14.77
CA PRO A 123 -13.84 -25.50 14.54
C PRO A 123 -14.16 -25.14 13.10
N MET A 124 -13.80 -25.95 12.11
CA MET A 124 -14.43 -25.99 10.77
C MET A 124 -13.94 -27.23 10.01
N ARG A 125 -14.77 -28.28 9.98
CA ARG A 125 -14.64 -29.35 8.98
C ARG A 125 -15.31 -28.87 7.69
N VAL A 126 -14.54 -28.35 6.74
CA VAL A 126 -15.02 -28.25 5.35
C VAL A 126 -14.94 -29.65 4.77
N ALA A 127 -16.08 -30.30 4.59
CA ALA A 127 -16.16 -31.59 3.91
C ALA A 127 -15.77 -31.39 2.44
N VAL A 128 -14.53 -31.76 2.10
CA VAL A 128 -14.14 -31.94 0.69
C VAL A 128 -14.80 -33.24 0.24
N LYS A 129 -15.87 -33.14 -0.56
CA LYS A 129 -16.37 -34.28 -1.33
C LYS A 129 -15.39 -34.50 -2.48
N ASP A 130 -14.66 -35.60 -2.45
CA ASP A 130 -14.02 -36.11 -3.66
C ASP A 130 -15.12 -36.44 -4.67
N LEU A 131 -15.17 -35.67 -5.75
CA LEU A 131 -15.98 -35.93 -6.94
C LEU A 131 -15.04 -36.38 -8.06
N GLY A 132 -14.64 -37.64 -7.99
CA GLY A 132 -13.96 -38.38 -9.06
C GLY A 132 -13.64 -39.78 -8.54
N GLY A 133 -14.14 -40.88 -9.09
CA GLY A 133 -14.60 -41.17 -10.44
C GLY A 133 -13.88 -42.46 -10.84
N GLU A 134 -14.62 -43.55 -11.00
CA GLU A 134 -14.12 -44.79 -11.63
C GLU A 134 -13.80 -44.57 -13.12
#